data_AF-A0A6P0Y0T0-F1
#
_entry.id   AF-A0A6P0Y0T0-F1
#
_cell.length_a   1.000
_cell.length_b   1.000
_cell.length_c   1.000
_cell.angle_alpha   90.00
_cell.angle_beta   90.00
_cell.angle_gamma   90.00
#
_symmetry.space_group_name_H-M   'P 1'
#
loop_
_entity.id
_entity.type
_entity.pdbx_description
1 polymer ?
#
loop_
_entity_poly.entity_id
_entity_poly.type
_entity_poly.pdbx_seq_one_letter_code
_entity_poly.pdbx_strand_id
1 'polypeptide(L)'
;MSSTPLIHCPNINCPYPANSWGRQECEACQTQLIYRYLWAVDVGVEIPVGEFLGDRYYVVAPQVWLDTKPAQPPFMYEELPDNITPYLHLYPYKLHTPEVYGF
;
A
#
# COMPACT_ATOMS: atom_id res chain seq x y z
N MET A 1 -12.86 -7.88 -17.05
CA MET A 1 -13.10 -8.63 -15.81
C MET A 1 -11.94 -8.29 -14.88
N SER A 2 -12.16 -7.45 -13.87
CA SER A 2 -11.07 -7.06 -12.96
C SER A 2 -10.69 -8.25 -12.08
N SER A 3 -9.42 -8.63 -12.11
CA SER A 3 -8.88 -9.67 -11.24
C SER A 3 -8.90 -9.20 -9.79
N THR A 4 -9.27 -10.08 -8.87
CA THR A 4 -9.19 -9.81 -7.44
C THR A 4 -7.72 -9.89 -7.00
N PRO A 5 -7.17 -8.89 -6.28
CA PRO A 5 -5.81 -8.94 -5.79
C PRO A 5 -5.64 -10.04 -4.74
N LEU A 6 -4.42 -10.56 -4.64
CA LEU A 6 -4.00 -11.40 -3.52
C LEU A 6 -3.39 -10.52 -2.44
N ILE A 7 -3.58 -10.88 -1.18
CA ILE A 7 -3.04 -10.17 -0.02
C ILE A 7 -1.94 -11.02 0.62
N HIS A 8 -0.75 -10.45 0.76
CA HIS A 8 0.37 -11.13 1.39
C HIS A 8 0.31 -11.03 2.92
N CYS A 9 0.44 -12.19 3.55
CA CYS A 9 0.56 -12.33 5.00
C CYS A 9 1.78 -11.54 5.52
N PRO A 10 1.64 -10.77 6.60
CA PRO A 10 2.75 -10.00 7.15
C PRO A 10 3.79 -10.86 7.90
N ASN A 11 3.46 -12.11 8.23
CA ASN A 11 4.40 -13.02 8.86
C ASN A 11 5.45 -13.51 7.85
N ILE A 12 6.70 -13.07 8.04
CA ILE A 12 7.83 -13.42 7.15
C ILE A 12 8.17 -14.91 7.14
N ASN A 13 7.76 -15.66 8.18
CA ASN A 13 7.96 -17.11 8.27
C ASN A 13 6.74 -17.90 7.74
N CYS A 14 5.76 -17.25 7.12
CA CYS A 14 4.60 -17.93 6.57
C CYS A 14 4.99 -18.77 5.34
N PRO A 15 4.67 -20.08 5.30
CA PRO A 15 5.02 -20.94 4.17
C PRO A 15 4.22 -20.60 2.90
N TYR A 16 2.99 -20.08 3.06
CA TYR A 16 2.10 -19.71 1.96
C TYR A 16 1.49 -18.33 2.23
N PRO A 17 2.17 -17.24 1.86
CA PRO A 17 1.76 -15.90 2.26
C PRO A 17 0.61 -15.32 1.43
N ALA A 18 0.29 -15.88 0.25
CA ALA A 18 -0.78 -15.34 -0.59
C ALA A 18 -2.17 -15.75 -0.10
N ASN A 19 -3.07 -14.79 0.06
CA ASN A 19 -4.45 -14.99 0.51
C ASN A 19 -5.43 -14.27 -0.41
N SER A 20 -6.69 -14.71 -0.44
CA SER A 20 -7.75 -13.97 -1.13
C SER A 20 -8.08 -12.65 -0.41
N TRP A 21 -8.40 -11.62 -1.20
CA TRP A 21 -8.88 -10.34 -0.66
C TRP A 21 -10.20 -10.52 0.12
N GLY A 22 -10.26 -9.93 1.31
CA GLY A 22 -11.44 -9.91 2.19
C GLY A 22 -11.27 -10.79 3.43
N ARG A 23 -10.31 -11.72 3.43
CA ARG A 23 -9.95 -12.49 4.62
C ARG A 23 -9.36 -11.57 5.69
N GLN A 24 -9.68 -11.85 6.95
CA GLN A 24 -9.08 -11.18 8.11
C GLN A 24 -7.82 -11.90 8.58
N GLU A 25 -7.77 -13.23 8.45
CA GLU A 25 -6.64 -14.04 8.91
C GLU A 25 -6.07 -14.84 7.75
N CYS A 26 -4.74 -15.01 7.78
CA CYS A 26 -4.02 -15.81 6.82
C CYS A 26 -4.45 -17.28 6.94
N GLU A 27 -4.80 -17.90 5.82
CA GLU A 27 -5.28 -19.28 5.79
C GLU A 27 -4.21 -20.27 6.27
N ALA A 28 -2.94 -20.03 5.92
CA ALA A 28 -1.84 -20.93 6.21
C ALA A 28 -1.29 -20.87 7.65
N CYS A 29 -1.38 -19.71 8.31
CA CYS A 29 -0.74 -19.50 9.61
C CYS A 29 -1.56 -18.71 10.64
N GLN A 30 -2.81 -18.36 10.32
CA GLN A 30 -3.75 -17.64 11.19
C GLN A 30 -3.26 -16.26 11.66
N THR A 31 -2.18 -15.72 11.06
CA THR A 31 -1.74 -14.35 11.33
C THR A 31 -2.77 -13.36 10.78
N GLN A 32 -3.13 -12.35 11.56
CA GLN A 32 -4.00 -11.26 11.11
C GLN A 32 -3.40 -10.59 9.86
N LEU A 33 -4.20 -10.52 8.80
CA LEU A 33 -3.85 -9.82 7.57
C LEU A 33 -3.98 -8.31 7.78
N ILE A 34 -3.04 -7.57 7.20
CA ILE A 34 -3.01 -6.12 7.26
C ILE A 34 -3.50 -5.58 5.92
N TYR A 35 -4.48 -4.68 5.99
CA TYR A 35 -4.95 -3.92 4.83
C TYR A 35 -4.47 -2.48 4.98
N ARG A 36 -3.52 -2.08 4.13
CA ARG A 36 -3.03 -0.70 4.09
C ARG A 36 -3.52 -0.04 2.82
N TYR A 37 -4.45 0.89 2.99
CA TYR A 37 -4.96 1.73 1.92
C TYR A 37 -4.16 3.02 1.87
N LEU A 38 -3.76 3.43 0.67
CA LEU A 38 -2.94 4.59 0.39
C LEU A 38 -3.74 5.58 -0.46
N TRP A 39 -3.53 6.86 -0.19
CA TRP A 39 -4.09 7.95 -0.99
C TRP A 39 -3.06 8.40 -2.03
N ALA A 40 -3.39 8.28 -3.31
CA ALA A 40 -2.53 8.73 -4.40
C ALA A 40 -2.71 10.25 -4.61
N VAL A 41 -1.62 11.00 -4.47
CA VAL A 41 -1.62 12.48 -4.54
C VAL A 41 -1.38 12.99 -5.97
N ASP A 42 -1.21 12.11 -6.96
CA ASP A 42 -0.89 12.53 -8.33
C ASP A 42 -2.11 13.13 -9.06
N VAL A 43 -1.85 14.25 -9.74
CA VAL A 43 -2.83 15.08 -10.46
C VAL A 43 -2.88 14.75 -11.96
N GLY A 44 -1.97 13.90 -12.47
CA GLY A 44 -1.79 13.69 -13.91
C GLY A 44 -2.04 12.27 -14.44
N VAL A 45 -2.12 11.25 -13.58
CA VAL A 45 -2.23 9.84 -14.01
C VAL A 45 -3.46 9.19 -13.39
N GLU A 46 -4.56 9.14 -14.15
CA GLU A 46 -5.71 8.31 -13.80
C GLU A 46 -5.40 6.85 -14.12
N ILE A 47 -4.92 6.10 -13.12
CA ILE A 47 -4.79 4.65 -13.24
C ILE A 47 -6.18 4.01 -13.11
N PRO A 48 -6.62 3.15 -14.05
CA PRO A 48 -7.93 2.52 -13.99
C PRO A 48 -8.13 1.68 -12.72
N VAL A 49 -9.36 1.68 -12.20
CA VAL A 49 -9.75 0.79 -11.11
C VAL A 49 -9.64 -0.67 -11.56
N GLY A 50 -9.02 -1.50 -10.72
CA GLY A 50 -8.76 -2.90 -11.00
C GLY A 50 -7.39 -3.20 -11.60
N GLU A 51 -6.56 -2.18 -11.83
CA GLU A 51 -5.19 -2.33 -12.32
C GLU A 51 -4.17 -2.44 -11.18
N PHE A 52 -3.04 -3.06 -11.50
CA PHE A 52 -1.86 -3.08 -10.64
C PHE A 52 -0.86 -2.01 -11.09
N LEU A 53 -0.37 -1.23 -10.14
CA LEU A 53 0.84 -0.44 -10.30
C LEU A 53 2.03 -1.29 -9.81
N GLY A 54 2.83 -1.75 -10.78
CA GLY A 54 3.90 -2.71 -10.52
C GLY A 54 3.35 -4.05 -10.05
N ASP A 55 3.95 -4.64 -9.01
CA ASP A 55 3.58 -5.94 -8.45
C ASP A 55 3.04 -5.85 -7.01
N ARG A 56 2.69 -4.63 -6.57
CA ARG A 56 2.40 -4.34 -5.16
C ARG A 56 1.11 -3.57 -4.93
N TYR A 57 0.86 -2.52 -5.69
CA TYR A 57 -0.28 -1.64 -5.42
C TYR A 57 -1.44 -1.95 -6.35
N TYR A 58 -2.61 -2.21 -5.80
CA TYR A 58 -3.83 -2.48 -6.55
C TYR A 58 -4.80 -1.31 -6.44
N VAL A 59 -5.31 -0.80 -7.56
CA VAL A 59 -6.23 0.34 -7.58
C VAL A 59 -7.65 -0.13 -7.24
N VAL A 60 -8.12 0.18 -6.02
CA VAL A 60 -9.44 -0.25 -5.54
C VAL A 60 -10.54 0.77 -5.85
N ALA A 61 -10.17 2.05 -5.95
CA ALA A 61 -11.06 3.16 -6.29
C ALA A 61 -10.22 4.34 -6.82
N PRO A 62 -10.84 5.38 -7.40
CA PRO A 62 -10.11 6.60 -7.76
C PRO A 62 -9.30 7.12 -6.58
N GLN A 63 -8.00 7.33 -6.79
CA GLN A 63 -7.01 7.78 -5.80
C GLN A 63 -6.81 6.87 -4.57
N VAL A 64 -7.51 5.73 -4.47
CA VAL A 64 -7.36 4.79 -3.34
C VAL A 64 -6.70 3.51 -3.83
N TRP A 65 -5.50 3.27 -3.34
CA TRP A 65 -4.70 2.09 -3.69
C TRP A 65 -4.56 1.18 -2.48
N LEU A 66 -4.50 -0.12 -2.71
CA LEU A 66 -4.25 -1.13 -1.69
C LEU A 66 -2.81 -1.64 -1.84
N ASP A 67 -2.02 -1.55 -0.77
CA ASP A 67 -0.74 -2.22 -0.67
C ASP A 67 -0.96 -3.72 -0.39
N THR A 68 -0.66 -4.56 -1.37
CA THR A 68 -0.84 -6.01 -1.26
C THR A 68 0.30 -6.71 -0.53
N LYS A 69 1.41 -6.01 -0.22
CA LYS A 69 2.61 -6.53 0.45
C LYS A 69 3.03 -5.65 1.63
N PRO A 70 2.17 -5.44 2.64
CA PRO A 70 2.38 -4.42 3.68
C PRO A 70 3.55 -4.70 4.62
N ALA A 71 4.05 -5.94 4.70
CA ALA A 71 5.23 -6.31 5.49
C ALA A 71 6.56 -6.18 4.73
N GLN A 72 6.52 -5.95 3.43
CA GLN A 72 7.71 -5.63 2.66
C GLN A 72 7.87 -4.10 2.69
N PRO A 73 9.08 -3.56 2.92
CA PRO A 73 9.28 -2.11 2.81
C PRO A 73 8.93 -1.65 1.39
N PRO A 74 8.25 -0.51 1.21
CA PRO A 74 8.01 0.07 -0.12
C PRO A 74 9.33 0.43 -0.80
N PHE A 75 9.27 0.67 -2.10
CA PHE A 75 10.38 1.28 -2.81
C PHE A 75 10.66 2.65 -2.18
N MET A 76 11.92 2.89 -1.81
CA MET A 76 12.39 4.17 -1.31
C MET A 76 13.35 4.77 -2.33
N TYR A 77 13.18 6.05 -2.62
CA TYR A 77 14.10 6.77 -3.50
C TYR A 77 15.44 7.00 -2.76
N GLU A 78 16.55 6.96 -3.49
CA GLU A 78 17.87 7.27 -2.91
C GLU A 78 17.96 8.74 -2.48
N GLU A 79 17.35 9.63 -3.26
CA GLU A 79 17.25 11.05 -2.97
C GLU A 79 15.81 11.42 -2.58
N LEU A 80 15.67 12.35 -1.64
CA LEU A 80 14.39 12.83 -1.16
C LEU A 80 13.72 13.71 -2.24
N PRO A 81 12.53 13.35 -2.76
CA PRO A 81 11.84 14.20 -3.72
C PRO A 81 11.41 15.55 -3.13
N ASP A 82 11.66 16.65 -3.84
CA ASP A 82 11.34 18.01 -3.37
C ASP A 82 9.85 18.20 -3.04
N ASN A 83 8.97 17.48 -3.74
CA ASN A 83 7.52 17.59 -3.56
C ASN A 83 7.02 17.01 -2.23
N ILE A 84 7.79 16.14 -1.55
CA ILE A 84 7.41 15.59 -0.25
C ILE A 84 8.01 16.37 0.93
N THR A 85 9.03 17.20 0.69
CA THR A 85 9.70 18.03 1.70
C THR A 85 8.73 18.85 2.57
N PRO A 86 7.69 19.52 2.03
CA PRO A 86 6.72 20.23 2.86
C PRO A 86 6.00 19.35 3.88
N TYR A 87 5.64 18.12 3.50
CA TYR A 87 4.99 17.17 4.39
C TYR A 87 5.92 16.75 5.53
N LEU A 88 7.20 16.51 5.22
CA LEU A 88 8.19 16.10 6.22
C LEU A 88 8.49 17.22 7.22
N HIS A 89 8.57 18.47 6.78
CA HIS A 89 8.69 19.61 7.70
C HIS A 89 7.46 19.78 8.60
N LEU A 90 6.28 19.41 8.11
CA LEU A 90 5.04 19.51 8.87
C LEU A 90 4.73 18.26 9.71
N TYR A 91 5.53 17.20 9.61
CA TYR A 91 5.34 15.95 10.39
C TYR A 91 5.10 16.16 11.89
N PRO A 92 5.78 17.11 12.59
CA PRO A 92 5.47 17.40 14.00
C PRO A 92 4.01 17.80 14.26
N TYR A 93 3.28 18.28 13.24
CA TYR A 93 1.88 18.70 13.27
C TYR A 93 0.92 17.64 12.69
N LYS A 94 1.33 16.36 12.66
CA LYS A 94 0.64 15.20 12.04
C LYS A 94 -0.87 15.05 12.22
N LEU A 95 -1.48 15.69 13.21
CA LEU A 95 -2.94 15.69 13.34
C LEU A 95 -3.64 16.35 12.14
N HIS A 96 -2.93 17.21 11.41
CA HIS A 96 -3.48 18.00 10.29
C HIS A 96 -2.79 17.74 8.95
N THR A 97 -1.73 16.93 8.92
CA THR A 97 -0.95 16.69 7.70
C THR A 97 -0.92 15.21 7.36
N PRO A 98 -1.17 14.84 6.08
CA PRO A 98 -0.96 13.48 5.61
C PRO A 98 0.48 13.03 5.87
N GLU A 99 0.64 11.78 6.30
CA GLU A 99 1.94 11.13 6.40
C GLU A 99 2.34 10.57 5.04
N VAL A 100 3.57 10.84 4.62
CA VAL A 100 4.11 10.35 3.35
C VAL A 100 4.42 8.86 3.52
N TYR A 101 3.92 8.02 2.62
CA TYR A 101 4.20 6.60 2.66
C TYR A 101 5.57 6.27 2.07
N GLY A 102 6.43 5.59 2.84
CA GLY A 102 7.73 5.10 2.39
C GLY A 102 8.92 6.02 2.67
N PHE A 103 8.82 6.93 3.64
CA PHE A 103 9.90 7.80 4.10
C PHE A 103 9.91 7.91 5.63
#